data_AF-A0A286T369-F1
#
_entry.id   AF-A0A286T369-F1
#
_cell.length_a   1.000
_cell.length_b   1.000
_cell.length_c   1.000
_cell.angle_alpha   90.00
_cell.angle_beta   90.00
_cell.angle_gamma   90.00
#
_symmetry.space_group_name_H-M   'P 1'
#
loop_
_entity.id
_entity.type
_entity.pdbx_description
1 polymer ?
#
loop_
_entity_poly.entity_id
_entity_poly.type
_entity_poly.pdbx_seq_one_letter_code
_entity_poly.pdbx_strand_id
1 'polypeptide(L)'
;GDQSISTKGVNKNNWVFSSAPESDLEAAAGIDGVLEATLKIDHATTTGNANEVGRFIIGQIHDQNDEPIRLYYRKLPNQPTGAVYFAHESQDATKEDFYPLVGDMTAEVGEDGIALGEVFSYRIDVKGNTMTVTLMREGKDDVVQVVDMSNSGYDVGGKYM
;
A
#
# COMPACT_ATOMS: atom_id res chain seq x y z
N GLY A 1 3.05 -13.71 20.10
CA GLY A 1 3.02 -14.68 18.99
C GLY A 1 3.80 -15.92 19.37
N ASP A 2 3.59 -16.99 18.61
CA ASP A 2 4.37 -18.24 18.71
C ASP A 2 5.77 -18.02 18.12
N GLN A 3 6.82 -18.13 18.94
CA GLN A 3 8.21 -17.85 18.54
C GLN A 3 8.91 -19.06 17.92
N SER A 4 8.25 -20.23 17.88
CA SER A 4 8.81 -21.41 17.20
C SER A 4 8.73 -21.31 15.68
N ILE A 5 7.88 -20.42 15.16
CA ILE A 5 7.70 -20.17 13.74
C ILE A 5 8.64 -19.03 13.31
N SER A 6 9.47 -19.28 12.31
CA SER A 6 10.39 -18.28 11.75
C SER A 6 9.64 -17.06 11.23
N THR A 7 10.18 -15.87 11.46
CA THR A 7 9.63 -14.61 10.94
C THR A 7 9.61 -14.56 9.40
N LYS A 8 10.54 -15.26 8.74
CA LYS A 8 10.72 -15.21 7.27
C LYS A 8 10.39 -16.55 6.60
N GLY A 9 9.91 -16.47 5.37
CA GLY A 9 9.64 -17.61 4.48
C GLY A 9 8.15 -17.94 4.35
N VAL A 10 7.81 -18.74 3.34
CA VAL A 10 6.46 -19.31 3.18
C VAL A 10 6.23 -20.32 4.31
N ASN A 11 5.54 -19.89 5.36
CA ASN A 11 5.35 -20.66 6.58
C ASN A 11 4.10 -20.15 7.33
N LYS A 12 3.89 -20.62 8.56
CA LYS A 12 2.70 -20.29 9.37
C LYS A 12 2.73 -18.91 10.06
N ASN A 13 3.66 -18.03 9.71
CA ASN A 13 3.69 -16.62 10.12
C ASN A 13 3.30 -15.66 8.98
N ASN A 14 3.47 -16.08 7.73
CA ASN A 14 3.35 -15.24 6.54
C ASN A 14 2.25 -15.76 5.61
N TRP A 15 1.80 -14.92 4.69
CA TRP A 15 0.73 -15.26 3.74
C TRP A 15 1.24 -15.21 2.29
N VAL A 16 0.44 -15.71 1.35
CA VAL A 16 0.77 -15.74 -0.08
C VAL A 16 -0.45 -15.34 -0.89
N PHE A 17 -0.27 -14.92 -2.14
CA PHE A 17 -1.40 -14.68 -3.04
C PHE A 17 -2.03 -16.01 -3.46
N SER A 18 -3.34 -16.03 -3.71
CA SER A 18 -4.03 -17.22 -4.22
C SER A 18 -3.61 -17.65 -5.63
N SER A 19 -2.82 -16.83 -6.32
CA SER A 19 -2.16 -17.14 -7.59
C SER A 19 -0.82 -17.87 -7.46
N ALA A 20 -0.26 -17.99 -6.25
CA ALA A 20 1.00 -18.68 -5.99
C ALA A 20 0.89 -20.21 -6.23
N PRO A 21 2.02 -20.95 -6.34
CA PRO A 21 2.01 -22.39 -6.52
C PRO A 21 1.33 -23.12 -5.35
N GLU A 22 0.70 -24.26 -5.62
CA GLU A 22 -0.07 -25.04 -4.64
C GLU A 22 0.73 -25.38 -3.36
N SER A 23 2.03 -25.68 -3.50
CA SER A 23 2.92 -25.94 -2.36
C SER A 23 2.99 -24.77 -1.39
N ASP A 24 2.93 -23.54 -1.91
CA ASP A 24 3.06 -22.33 -1.12
C ASP A 24 1.74 -22.00 -0.44
N LEU A 25 0.62 -22.23 -1.14
CA LEU A 25 -0.74 -22.12 -0.58
C LEU A 25 -0.91 -23.05 0.63
N GLU A 26 -0.42 -24.30 0.54
CA GLU A 26 -0.50 -25.27 1.65
C GLU A 26 0.42 -24.89 2.83
N ALA A 27 1.60 -24.33 2.54
CA ALA A 27 2.61 -24.01 3.54
C ALA A 27 2.31 -22.71 4.31
N ALA A 28 1.70 -21.71 3.67
CA ALA A 28 1.43 -20.40 4.24
C ALA A 28 0.45 -20.40 5.43
N ALA A 29 0.44 -19.32 6.21
CA ALA A 29 -0.50 -19.08 7.31
C ALA A 29 -1.87 -18.62 6.81
N GLY A 30 -1.88 -17.94 5.67
CA GLY A 30 -3.04 -17.36 5.03
C GLY A 30 -2.83 -17.24 3.53
N ILE A 31 -3.94 -17.10 2.83
CA ILE A 31 -3.98 -16.92 1.38
C ILE A 31 -4.77 -15.64 1.13
N ASP A 32 -4.25 -14.78 0.26
CA ASP A 32 -4.75 -13.43 0.02
C ASP A 32 -4.76 -12.57 1.30
N GLY A 33 -5.21 -11.32 1.19
CA GLY A 33 -5.16 -10.42 2.34
C GLY A 33 -5.94 -9.14 2.16
N VAL A 34 -6.53 -8.67 3.26
CA VAL A 34 -7.17 -7.36 3.34
C VAL A 34 -6.61 -6.61 4.54
N LEU A 35 -6.02 -5.45 4.29
CA LEU A 35 -5.68 -4.47 5.32
C LEU A 35 -6.65 -3.30 5.20
N GLU A 36 -7.41 -3.03 6.26
CA GLU A 36 -8.31 -1.89 6.35
C GLU A 36 -7.98 -1.07 7.60
N ALA A 37 -7.86 0.24 7.44
CA ALA A 37 -7.54 1.15 8.53
C ALA A 37 -8.33 2.46 8.40
N THR A 38 -8.76 2.98 9.54
CA THR A 38 -9.31 4.34 9.68
C THR A 38 -8.34 5.15 10.53
N LEU A 39 -7.89 6.28 10.00
CA LEU A 39 -6.91 7.14 10.65
C LEU A 39 -7.16 8.61 10.32
N LYS A 40 -6.38 9.47 10.96
CA LYS A 40 -6.18 10.86 10.57
C LYS A 40 -4.69 11.16 10.60
N ILE A 41 -4.25 12.12 9.80
CA ILE A 41 -2.88 12.62 9.89
C ILE A 41 -2.84 13.80 10.85
N ASP A 42 -2.17 13.63 11.99
CA ASP A 42 -2.02 14.72 12.96
C ASP A 42 -0.99 15.75 12.50
N HIS A 43 0.13 15.29 11.93
CA HIS A 43 1.20 16.14 11.44
C HIS A 43 1.97 15.48 10.30
N ALA A 44 2.53 16.31 9.42
CA ALA A 44 3.47 15.92 8.38
C ALA A 44 4.71 16.80 8.48
N THR A 45 5.90 16.26 8.19
CA THR A 45 7.16 17.01 8.28
C THR A 45 7.12 18.28 7.42
N THR A 46 7.56 19.40 7.98
CA THR A 46 7.52 20.71 7.29
C THR A 46 8.89 21.22 6.84
N THR A 47 9.94 20.43 7.08
CA THR A 47 11.33 20.75 6.76
C THR A 47 11.96 19.63 5.94
N GLY A 48 13.04 19.93 5.21
CA GLY A 48 13.72 18.97 4.34
C GLY A 48 13.78 19.48 2.91
N ASN A 49 14.30 18.67 1.99
CA ASN A 49 14.32 19.05 0.58
C ASN A 49 12.90 19.03 -0.02
N ALA A 50 12.69 19.80 -1.09
CA ALA A 50 11.38 19.97 -1.71
C ALA A 50 10.78 18.67 -2.26
N ASN A 51 11.60 17.66 -2.53
CA ASN A 51 11.17 16.37 -3.04
C ASN A 51 10.81 15.37 -1.94
N GLU A 52 11.15 15.62 -0.67
CA GLU A 52 10.91 14.71 0.46
C GLU A 52 9.88 15.26 1.46
N VAL A 53 9.84 16.58 1.62
CA VAL A 53 9.04 17.23 2.66
C VAL A 53 7.58 16.76 2.66
N GLY A 54 7.08 16.46 3.86
CA GLY A 54 5.68 16.14 4.12
C GLY A 54 5.24 14.75 3.71
N ARG A 55 6.12 13.89 3.17
CA ARG A 55 5.79 12.54 2.70
C ARG A 55 6.12 11.48 3.75
N PHE A 56 5.22 10.51 3.91
CA PHE A 56 5.48 9.26 4.63
C PHE A 56 4.51 8.17 4.16
N ILE A 57 4.78 6.93 4.52
CA ILE A 57 3.99 5.75 4.16
C ILE A 57 3.05 5.41 5.33
N ILE A 58 1.80 5.04 5.02
CA ILE A 58 0.75 4.72 5.98
C ILE A 58 0.27 3.27 5.92
N GLY A 59 0.55 2.53 4.85
CA GLY A 59 0.21 1.13 4.70
C GLY A 59 1.08 0.47 3.62
N GLN A 60 1.40 -0.81 3.80
CA GLN A 60 2.31 -1.54 2.91
C GLN A 60 1.92 -3.02 2.80
N ILE A 61 2.32 -3.63 1.69
CA ILE A 61 2.58 -5.07 1.57
C ILE A 61 4.06 -5.19 1.18
N HIS A 62 4.77 -6.12 1.80
CA HIS A 62 6.19 -6.39 1.56
C HIS A 62 6.37 -7.86 1.26
N ASP A 63 7.20 -8.20 0.28
CA ASP A 63 7.80 -9.52 0.21
C ASP A 63 9.19 -9.54 0.87
N GLN A 64 9.98 -10.59 0.63
CA GLN A 64 11.38 -10.69 1.10
C GLN A 64 12.30 -9.52 0.69
N ASN A 65 12.03 -8.86 -0.44
CA ASN A 65 12.92 -7.90 -1.12
C ASN A 65 12.21 -6.64 -1.62
N ASP A 66 10.95 -6.75 -2.06
CA ASP A 66 10.23 -5.74 -2.84
C ASP A 66 8.83 -5.48 -2.27
N GLU A 67 8.14 -4.45 -2.77
CA GLU A 67 6.85 -4.03 -2.22
C GLU A 67 5.69 -4.03 -3.23
N PRO A 68 4.75 -5.00 -3.15
CA PRO A 68 3.52 -4.96 -3.94
C PRO A 68 2.73 -3.65 -3.77
N ILE A 69 2.81 -3.01 -2.60
CA ILE A 69 2.29 -1.66 -2.42
C ILE A 69 3.00 -0.88 -1.32
N ARG A 70 3.23 0.41 -1.59
CA ARG A 70 3.48 1.44 -0.57
C ARG A 70 2.45 2.55 -0.71
N LEU A 71 1.55 2.69 0.27
CA LEU A 71 0.53 3.73 0.31
C LEU A 71 1.05 4.96 1.05
N TYR A 72 1.09 6.10 0.37
CA TYR A 72 1.64 7.34 0.88
C TYR A 72 0.55 8.33 1.28
N TYR A 73 0.87 9.14 2.29
CA TYR A 73 0.30 10.46 2.45
C TYR A 73 1.40 11.51 2.24
N ARG A 74 1.07 12.61 1.56
CA ARG A 74 1.98 13.74 1.42
C ARG A 74 1.26 15.07 1.54
N LYS A 75 1.72 15.94 2.45
CA LYS A 75 1.23 17.32 2.54
C LYS A 75 2.37 18.32 2.48
N LEU A 76 2.36 19.21 1.50
CA LEU A 76 3.36 20.28 1.40
C LEU A 76 3.11 21.37 2.47
N PRO A 77 4.16 22.05 2.96
CA PRO A 77 4.02 23.11 3.96
C PRO A 77 3.12 24.28 3.51
N ASN A 78 3.10 24.56 2.21
CA ASN A 78 2.35 25.65 1.59
C ASN A 78 1.01 25.23 0.97
N GLN A 79 0.60 23.96 1.11
CA GLN A 79 -0.71 23.47 0.67
C GLN A 79 -1.64 23.32 1.87
N PRO A 80 -2.94 23.63 1.77
CA PRO A 80 -3.87 23.53 2.90
C PRO A 80 -4.23 22.06 3.22
N THR A 81 -4.22 21.18 2.21
CA THR A 81 -4.51 19.74 2.35
C THR A 81 -3.38 18.87 1.76
N GLY A 82 -3.42 17.57 2.00
CA GLY A 82 -2.46 16.58 1.50
C GLY A 82 -3.05 15.60 0.49
N ALA A 83 -2.16 14.95 -0.26
CA ALA A 83 -2.44 13.93 -1.24
C ALA A 83 -2.30 12.51 -0.64
N VAL A 84 -3.03 11.56 -1.22
CA VAL A 84 -2.90 10.12 -1.00
C VAL A 84 -2.73 9.44 -2.35
N TYR A 85 -1.69 8.64 -2.46
CA TYR A 85 -1.31 7.91 -3.68
C TYR A 85 -0.48 6.69 -3.27
N PHE A 86 -0.25 5.74 -4.17
CA PHE A 86 0.59 4.59 -3.87
C PHE A 86 1.54 4.24 -5.00
N ALA A 87 2.58 3.49 -4.67
CA ALA A 87 3.48 2.85 -5.64
C ALA A 87 3.21 1.33 -5.64
N HIS A 88 3.31 0.72 -6.82
CA HIS A 88 3.37 -0.73 -7.01
C HIS A 88 4.71 -1.07 -7.67
N GLU A 89 5.53 -1.88 -7.00
CA GLU A 89 6.71 -2.45 -7.63
C GLU A 89 6.37 -3.75 -8.35
N SER A 90 7.12 -4.05 -9.41
CA SER A 90 6.94 -5.28 -10.18
C SER A 90 8.26 -5.75 -10.77
N GLN A 91 8.31 -7.04 -11.10
CA GLN A 91 9.43 -7.67 -11.81
C GLN A 91 10.74 -7.51 -11.03
N ASP A 92 10.73 -7.95 -9.77
CA ASP A 92 11.85 -7.82 -8.82
C ASP A 92 12.34 -6.37 -8.71
N ALA A 93 11.39 -5.46 -8.48
CA ALA A 93 11.56 -4.00 -8.37
C ALA A 93 12.27 -3.33 -9.56
N THR A 94 12.32 -3.97 -10.74
CA THR A 94 12.85 -3.32 -11.96
C THR A 94 11.88 -2.33 -12.58
N LYS A 95 10.61 -2.35 -12.13
CA LYS A 95 9.57 -1.38 -12.49
C LYS A 95 8.85 -0.90 -11.24
N GLU A 96 8.46 0.37 -11.27
CA GLU A 96 7.68 1.02 -10.24
C GLU A 96 6.64 1.94 -10.91
N ASP A 97 5.37 1.71 -10.61
CA ASP A 97 4.24 2.49 -11.13
C ASP A 97 3.55 3.23 -9.99
N PHE A 98 3.24 4.52 -10.21
CA PHE A 98 2.57 5.38 -9.23
C PHE A 98 1.12 5.63 -9.62
N TYR A 99 0.21 5.44 -8.66
CA TYR A 99 -1.23 5.55 -8.86
C TYR A 99 -1.83 6.63 -7.94
N PRO A 100 -2.54 7.62 -8.51
CA PRO A 100 -3.24 8.62 -7.72
C PRO A 100 -4.54 8.05 -7.12
N LEU A 101 -4.86 8.48 -5.89
CA LEU A 101 -6.19 8.33 -5.29
C LEU A 101 -6.79 9.73 -5.06
N VAL A 102 -6.11 10.55 -4.26
CA VAL A 102 -6.44 11.97 -4.07
C VAL A 102 -5.17 12.76 -4.32
N GLY A 103 -5.06 13.37 -5.49
CA GLY A 103 -3.80 13.93 -5.98
C GLY A 103 -2.75 12.85 -6.28
N ASP A 104 -1.53 13.28 -6.51
CA ASP A 104 -0.39 12.42 -6.82
C ASP A 104 0.84 12.74 -5.95
N MET A 105 2.01 12.19 -6.32
CA MET A 105 3.25 12.38 -5.58
C MET A 105 3.73 13.83 -5.47
N THR A 106 3.30 14.75 -6.33
CA THR A 106 3.62 16.18 -6.26
C THR A 106 2.94 16.84 -5.06
N ALA A 107 1.77 16.32 -4.66
CA ALA A 107 0.91 16.84 -3.59
C ALA A 107 0.43 18.30 -3.80
N GLU A 108 0.32 18.74 -5.06
CA GLU A 108 -0.30 20.03 -5.42
C GLU A 108 -1.83 19.92 -5.50
N VAL A 109 -2.48 19.68 -4.37
CA VAL A 109 -3.93 19.35 -4.29
C VAL A 109 -4.83 20.50 -3.87
N GLY A 110 -4.29 21.66 -3.47
CA GLY A 110 -5.10 22.79 -3.02
C GLY A 110 -6.03 22.40 -1.87
N GLU A 111 -7.30 22.77 -1.98
CA GLU A 111 -8.37 22.45 -1.01
C GLU A 111 -9.04 21.08 -1.26
N ASP A 112 -8.73 20.40 -2.37
CA ASP A 112 -9.42 19.18 -2.80
C ASP A 112 -8.85 17.89 -2.19
N GLY A 113 -7.76 18.01 -1.42
CA GLY A 113 -7.07 16.91 -0.76
C GLY A 113 -7.71 16.45 0.55
N ILE A 114 -6.86 15.95 1.45
CA ILE A 114 -7.21 15.49 2.81
C ILE A 114 -6.49 16.36 3.83
N ALA A 115 -7.21 17.04 4.72
CA ALA A 115 -6.62 17.94 5.70
C ALA A 115 -5.92 17.18 6.85
N LEU A 116 -4.99 17.85 7.53
CA LEU A 116 -4.52 17.35 8.83
C LEU A 116 -5.70 17.32 9.82
N GLY A 117 -5.84 16.21 10.55
CA GLY A 117 -6.95 15.97 11.46
C GLY A 117 -8.23 15.45 10.81
N GLU A 118 -8.35 15.47 9.46
CA GLU A 118 -9.46 14.83 8.74
C GLU A 118 -9.33 13.30 8.87
N VAL A 119 -10.43 12.64 9.28
CA VAL A 119 -10.49 11.18 9.36
C VAL A 119 -10.82 10.62 7.98
N PHE A 120 -10.04 9.65 7.54
CA PHE A 120 -10.28 8.89 6.33
C PHE A 120 -9.95 7.42 6.56
N SER A 121 -10.40 6.56 5.66
CA SER A 121 -10.06 5.14 5.70
C SER A 121 -9.40 4.72 4.41
N TYR A 122 -8.54 3.72 4.47
CA TYR A 122 -8.06 3.02 3.29
C TYR A 122 -8.26 1.51 3.43
N ARG A 123 -8.41 0.84 2.29
CA ARG A 123 -8.41 -0.62 2.19
C ARG A 123 -7.48 -1.05 1.07
N ILE A 124 -6.62 -2.01 1.38
CA ILE A 124 -5.76 -2.71 0.42
C ILE A 124 -6.23 -4.15 0.42
N ASP A 125 -6.86 -4.59 -0.67
CA ASP A 125 -7.42 -5.94 -0.84
C ASP A 125 -6.71 -6.64 -2.00
N VAL A 126 -6.01 -7.73 -1.71
CA VAL A 126 -5.39 -8.59 -2.71
C VAL A 126 -6.18 -9.87 -2.86
N LYS A 127 -6.52 -10.21 -4.10
CA LYS A 127 -7.16 -11.46 -4.51
C LYS A 127 -6.40 -12.03 -5.71
N GLY A 128 -5.51 -12.98 -5.45
CA GLY A 128 -4.60 -13.52 -6.46
C GLY A 128 -3.75 -12.39 -7.05
N ASN A 129 -3.73 -12.28 -8.37
CA ASN A 129 -2.99 -11.23 -9.08
C ASN A 129 -3.78 -9.91 -9.24
N THR A 130 -4.82 -9.66 -8.45
CA THR A 130 -5.55 -8.38 -8.46
C THR A 130 -5.43 -7.69 -7.12
N MET A 131 -4.93 -6.46 -7.11
CA MET A 131 -4.93 -5.58 -5.94
C MET A 131 -5.93 -4.45 -6.14
N THR A 132 -6.87 -4.31 -5.21
CA THR A 132 -7.83 -3.20 -5.16
C THR A 132 -7.49 -2.29 -3.99
N VAL A 133 -7.19 -1.03 -4.28
CA VAL A 133 -6.93 0.00 -3.27
C VAL A 133 -8.10 0.97 -3.24
N THR A 134 -8.77 1.04 -2.09
CA THR A 134 -9.93 1.92 -1.86
C THR A 134 -9.54 3.01 -0.86
N LEU A 135 -9.85 4.27 -1.17
CA LEU A 135 -9.78 5.40 -0.25
C LEU A 135 -11.20 5.90 0.02
N MET A 136 -11.60 5.92 1.28
CA MET A 136 -12.94 6.29 1.74
C MET A 136 -12.89 7.55 2.60
N ARG A 137 -13.79 8.51 2.37
CA ARG A 137 -13.93 9.75 3.14
C ARG A 137 -15.39 10.00 3.47
N GLU A 138 -15.66 10.53 4.66
CA GLU A 138 -17.02 10.83 5.08
C GLU A 138 -17.71 11.80 4.10
N GLY A 139 -18.88 11.42 3.60
CA GLY A 139 -19.68 12.25 2.69
C GLY A 139 -19.12 12.42 1.27
N LYS A 140 -18.11 11.63 0.88
CA LYS A 140 -17.55 11.61 -0.48
C LYS A 140 -17.59 10.18 -1.03
N ASP A 141 -17.70 10.04 -2.35
CA ASP A 141 -17.60 8.73 -3.01
C ASP A 141 -16.20 8.12 -2.82
N ASP A 142 -16.15 6.80 -2.77
CA ASP A 142 -14.91 6.05 -2.70
C ASP A 142 -14.06 6.28 -3.96
N VAL A 143 -12.75 6.47 -3.76
CA VAL A 143 -11.79 6.42 -4.87
C VAL A 143 -11.17 5.04 -4.90
N VAL A 144 -11.25 4.38 -6.05
CA VAL A 144 -10.79 3.00 -6.24
C VAL A 144 -9.77 2.93 -7.36
N GLN A 145 -8.64 2.29 -7.08
CA GLN A 145 -7.68 1.85 -8.08
C GLN A 145 -7.61 0.33 -8.08
N VAL A 146 -7.63 -0.26 -9.26
CA VAL A 146 -7.46 -1.70 -9.46
C VAL A 146 -6.17 -1.91 -10.25
N VAL A 147 -5.26 -2.67 -9.65
CA VAL A 147 -3.95 -3.00 -10.24
C VAL A 147 -3.95 -4.47 -10.63
N ASP A 148 -3.69 -4.72 -11.91
CA ASP A 148 -3.41 -6.05 -12.43
C ASP A 148 -1.93 -6.38 -12.20
N MET A 149 -1.68 -7.35 -11.32
CA MET A 149 -0.34 -7.82 -10.95
C MET A 149 0.05 -9.10 -11.69
N SER A 150 -0.68 -9.49 -12.74
CA SER A 150 -0.47 -10.79 -13.42
C SER A 150 0.92 -10.94 -14.05
N ASN A 151 1.64 -9.84 -14.28
CA ASN A 151 3.01 -9.85 -14.79
C ASN A 151 4.01 -9.21 -13.80
N SER A 152 3.65 -9.17 -12.51
CA SER A 152 4.46 -8.54 -11.47
C SER A 152 5.44 -9.49 -10.79
N GLY A 153 5.22 -10.81 -10.87
CA GLY A 153 6.16 -11.82 -10.37
C GLY A 153 5.99 -12.19 -8.88
N TYR A 154 4.94 -11.72 -8.23
CA TYR A 154 4.62 -12.06 -6.83
C TYR A 154 3.94 -13.43 -6.67
N ASP A 155 3.53 -14.06 -7.77
CA ASP A 155 2.99 -15.42 -7.86
C ASP A 155 4.06 -16.48 -8.14
N VAL A 156 5.33 -16.09 -8.19
CA VAL A 156 6.46 -17.03 -8.31
C VAL A 156 6.70 -17.74 -6.98
N GLY A 157 7.01 -19.04 -7.03
CA GLY A 157 7.23 -19.85 -5.84
C GLY A 157 8.29 -19.30 -4.89
N GLY A 158 8.00 -19.36 -3.59
CA GLY A 158 8.85 -18.85 -2.51
C GLY A 158 8.66 -17.36 -2.19
N LYS A 159 7.74 -16.67 -2.86
CA LYS A 159 7.30 -15.31 -2.49
C LYS A 159 6.32 -15.40 -1.31
N TYR A 160 6.45 -14.53 -0.32
CA TYR A 160 5.59 -14.48 0.86
C TYR A 160 5.45 -13.04 1.35
N MET A 161 4.34 -12.76 2.04
CA MET A 161 3.96 -11.45 2.55
C MET A 161 3.70 -11.46 4.05
#